data_AF-W0EHB2-F1
#
_entry.id   AF-W0EHB2-F1
#
_cell.length_a   1.000
_cell.length_b   1.000
_cell.length_c   1.000
_cell.angle_alpha   90.00
_cell.angle_beta   90.00
_cell.angle_gamma   90.00
#
_symmetry.space_group_name_H-M   'P 1'
#
loop_
_entity.id
_entity.type
_entity.pdbx_description
1 polymer ?
#
loop_
_entity_poly.entity_id
_entity_poly.type
_entity_poly.pdbx_seq_one_letter_code
_entity_poly.pdbx_strand_id
1 'polypeptide(L)'
;MSKNTQMYLDFFKGAWKYRKEIKKDRQWMNRYVQKQGFKINPHRMYLTQLSIWLEENKHLYGQQICPCFEASGDPSLDKKLICPCNFAAEDIATHGTCHCGLFGREDYSEADFKKAEGKVMHEYKIPLKWQGNTLDTRGQEINPLRGLPVPDAMHLFKQARNERPSLDFKILTEREQSAKNIKAYLNTQGYQCDITPEGKDWRLAIKR
;
A
#
# COMPACT_ATOMS: atom_id res chain seq x y z
N MET A 1 17.79 17.33 -5.58
CA MET A 1 16.46 17.28 -6.26
C MET A 1 15.38 17.55 -5.24
N SER A 2 14.33 18.29 -5.61
CA SER A 2 13.19 18.51 -4.70
C SER A 2 12.42 17.18 -4.46
N LYS A 3 11.76 17.03 -3.30
CA LYS A 3 10.94 15.85 -2.98
C LYS A 3 9.87 15.58 -4.05
N ASN A 4 9.27 16.64 -4.59
CA ASN A 4 8.26 16.54 -5.65
C ASN A 4 8.86 15.97 -6.95
N THR A 5 10.07 16.41 -7.32
CA THR A 5 10.76 15.90 -8.52
C THR A 5 11.03 14.39 -8.43
N GLN A 6 11.47 13.90 -7.26
CA GLN A 6 11.73 12.47 -7.05
C GLN A 6 10.45 11.63 -7.18
N MET A 7 9.36 12.09 -6.56
CA MET A 7 8.05 11.43 -6.63
C MET A 7 7.56 11.26 -8.08
N TYR A 8 7.65 12.31 -8.90
CA TYR A 8 7.25 12.21 -10.31
C TYR A 8 8.15 11.25 -11.10
N LEU A 9 9.47 11.27 -10.85
CA LEU A 9 10.39 10.35 -11.53
C LEU A 9 10.07 8.90 -11.18
N ASP A 10 9.79 8.60 -9.91
CA ASP A 10 9.42 7.25 -9.48
C ASP A 10 8.08 6.81 -10.09
N PHE A 11 7.10 7.71 -10.15
CA PHE A 11 5.83 7.48 -10.85
C PHE A 11 6.06 7.13 -12.33
N PHE A 12 6.79 7.95 -13.08
CA PHE A 12 7.00 7.72 -14.52
C PHE A 12 7.85 6.47 -14.78
N LYS A 13 8.86 6.19 -13.95
CA LYS A 13 9.62 4.93 -14.02
C LYS A 13 8.71 3.72 -13.80
N GLY A 14 7.84 3.76 -12.79
CA GLY A 14 6.87 2.70 -12.53
C GLY A 14 5.87 2.53 -13.68
N ALA A 15 5.30 3.63 -14.16
CA ALA A 15 4.34 3.64 -15.26
C ALA A 15 4.95 3.06 -16.55
N TRP A 16 6.22 3.37 -16.81
CA TRP A 16 6.94 2.82 -17.96
C TRP A 16 7.29 1.34 -17.77
N LYS A 17 7.83 0.97 -16.59
CA LYS A 17 8.21 -0.40 -16.23
C LYS A 17 7.03 -1.37 -16.35
N TYR A 18 5.86 -0.98 -15.83
CA TYR A 18 4.66 -1.81 -15.76
C TYR A 18 3.61 -1.48 -16.84
N ARG A 19 3.99 -0.80 -17.93
CA ARG A 19 3.03 -0.30 -18.94
C ARG A 19 2.14 -1.38 -19.56
N LYS A 20 2.64 -2.62 -19.70
CA LYS A 20 1.89 -3.73 -20.30
C LYS A 20 0.89 -4.29 -19.28
N GLU A 21 1.34 -4.43 -18.05
CA GLU A 21 0.60 -4.90 -16.89
C GLU A 21 -0.52 -3.93 -16.56
N ILE A 22 -0.24 -2.62 -16.47
CA ILE A 22 -1.24 -1.56 -16.27
C ILE A 22 -2.35 -1.61 -17.34
N LYS A 23 -2.00 -1.91 -18.61
CA LYS A 23 -2.99 -2.09 -19.68
C LYS A 23 -3.87 -3.33 -19.45
N LYS A 24 -3.30 -4.45 -19.00
CA LYS A 24 -4.05 -5.66 -18.63
C LYS A 24 -4.92 -5.42 -17.40
N ASP A 25 -4.39 -4.65 -16.44
CA ASP A 25 -5.09 -4.22 -15.25
C ASP A 25 -6.39 -3.53 -15.59
N ARG A 26 -6.30 -2.52 -16.45
CA ARG A 26 -7.48 -1.80 -16.93
C ARG A 26 -8.52 -2.71 -17.57
N GLN A 27 -8.10 -3.74 -18.31
CA GLN A 27 -9.03 -4.67 -18.96
C GLN A 27 -9.80 -5.52 -17.96
N TRP A 28 -9.13 -6.11 -16.96
CA TRP A 28 -9.84 -6.92 -15.98
C TRP A 28 -10.66 -6.05 -15.03
N MET A 29 -10.17 -4.86 -14.66
CA MET A 29 -10.91 -3.90 -13.85
C MET A 29 -12.23 -3.51 -14.53
N ASN A 30 -12.20 -3.23 -15.84
CA ASN A 30 -13.41 -2.94 -16.62
C ASN A 30 -14.42 -4.11 -16.56
N ARG A 31 -13.96 -5.35 -16.74
CA ARG A 31 -14.84 -6.53 -16.64
C ARG A 31 -15.42 -6.69 -15.24
N TYR A 32 -14.60 -6.47 -14.21
CA TYR A 32 -15.02 -6.56 -12.82
C TYR A 32 -16.13 -5.55 -12.52
N VAL A 33 -15.93 -4.27 -12.86
CA VAL A 33 -16.93 -3.24 -12.55
C VAL A 33 -18.22 -3.40 -13.36
N GLN A 34 -18.14 -3.86 -14.61
CA GLN A 34 -19.31 -4.18 -15.43
C GLN A 34 -20.15 -5.31 -14.81
N LYS A 35 -19.50 -6.33 -14.25
CA LYS A 35 -20.19 -7.46 -13.61
C LYS A 35 -20.83 -7.07 -12.28
N GLN A 36 -20.21 -6.16 -11.53
CA GLN A 36 -20.63 -5.80 -10.18
C GLN A 36 -21.52 -4.55 -10.10
N GLY A 37 -21.70 -3.80 -11.18
CA GLY A 37 -22.40 -2.50 -11.14
C GLY A 37 -21.60 -1.46 -10.37
N PHE A 38 -20.28 -1.44 -10.55
CA PHE A 38 -19.37 -0.47 -9.93
C PHE A 38 -18.79 0.48 -10.97
N LYS A 39 -18.01 1.45 -10.51
CA LYS A 39 -17.24 2.38 -11.34
C LYS A 39 -15.77 2.37 -10.94
N ILE A 40 -14.88 2.52 -11.91
CA ILE A 40 -13.45 2.72 -11.65
C ILE A 40 -13.21 4.21 -11.40
N ASN A 41 -12.31 4.53 -10.48
CA ASN A 41 -11.88 5.90 -10.23
C ASN A 41 -11.44 6.58 -11.56
N PRO A 42 -12.04 7.74 -11.90
CA PRO A 42 -11.77 8.44 -13.16
C PRO A 42 -10.42 9.16 -13.19
N HIS A 43 -9.78 9.40 -12.04
CA HIS A 43 -8.53 10.15 -11.96
C HIS A 43 -7.33 9.28 -12.40
N ARG A 44 -6.89 9.51 -13.63
CA ARG A 44 -5.89 8.67 -14.31
C ARG A 44 -4.58 8.49 -13.54
N MET A 45 -4.06 9.56 -12.92
CA MET A 45 -2.82 9.48 -12.16
C MET A 45 -2.97 8.60 -10.92
N TYR A 46 -4.07 8.75 -10.18
CA TYR A 46 -4.36 7.94 -9.00
C TYR A 46 -4.53 6.47 -9.37
N LEU A 47 -5.36 6.19 -10.37
CA LEU A 47 -5.55 4.85 -10.91
C LEU A 47 -4.24 4.20 -11.37
N THR A 48 -3.42 4.93 -12.13
CA THR A 48 -2.13 4.43 -12.61
C THR A 48 -1.19 4.12 -11.45
N GLN A 49 -1.18 4.97 -10.41
CA GLN A 49 -0.36 4.74 -9.22
C GLN A 49 -0.80 3.47 -8.46
N LEU A 50 -2.10 3.24 -8.33
CA LEU A 50 -2.63 2.02 -7.71
C LEU A 50 -2.25 0.77 -8.52
N SER A 51 -2.33 0.81 -9.85
CA SER A 51 -1.87 -0.30 -10.70
C SER A 51 -0.37 -0.56 -10.58
N ILE A 52 0.46 0.49 -10.48
CA ILE A 52 1.90 0.31 -10.21
C ILE A 52 2.09 -0.42 -8.88
N TRP A 53 1.41 0.00 -7.81
CA TRP A 53 1.53 -0.65 -6.51
C TRP A 53 0.97 -2.08 -6.47
N LEU A 54 -0.09 -2.37 -7.24
CA LEU A 54 -0.60 -3.73 -7.42
C LEU A 54 0.45 -4.65 -8.04
N GLU A 55 1.15 -4.20 -9.08
CA GLU A 55 2.22 -4.97 -9.71
C GLU A 55 3.47 -5.06 -8.82
N GLU A 56 3.84 -4.00 -8.10
CA GLU A 56 4.90 -4.06 -7.09
C GLU A 56 4.60 -5.11 -6.01
N ASN A 57 3.37 -5.13 -5.49
CA ASN A 57 2.93 -6.14 -4.51
C ASN A 57 2.96 -7.55 -5.10
N LYS A 58 2.56 -7.72 -6.36
CA LYS A 58 2.65 -9.01 -7.06
C LYS A 58 4.08 -9.50 -7.22
N HIS A 59 5.02 -8.61 -7.51
CA HIS A 59 6.43 -8.97 -7.54
C HIS A 59 7.01 -9.27 -6.15
N LEU A 60 6.56 -8.52 -5.14
CA LEU A 60 7.06 -8.65 -3.78
C LEU A 60 6.52 -9.88 -3.04
N TYR A 61 5.24 -10.17 -3.19
CA TYR A 61 4.51 -11.21 -2.45
C TYR A 61 4.11 -12.41 -3.33
N GLY A 62 4.36 -12.36 -4.64
CA GLY A 62 3.91 -13.37 -5.60
C GLY A 62 2.43 -13.28 -5.96
N GLN A 63 1.67 -12.38 -5.32
CA GLN A 63 0.23 -12.20 -5.51
C GLN A 63 -0.12 -10.71 -5.52
N GLN A 64 -1.16 -10.35 -6.25
CA GLN A 64 -1.62 -8.97 -6.40
C GLN A 64 -2.41 -8.50 -5.15
N ILE A 65 -1.75 -8.50 -4.00
CA ILE A 65 -2.31 -8.04 -2.71
C ILE A 65 -2.69 -6.56 -2.83
N CYS A 66 -3.85 -6.20 -2.28
CA CYS A 66 -4.39 -4.84 -2.25
C CYS A 66 -3.30 -3.83 -1.87
N PRO A 67 -3.11 -2.73 -2.62
CA PRO A 67 -1.99 -1.82 -2.41
C PRO A 67 -2.09 -1.03 -1.11
N CYS A 68 -3.26 -1.04 -0.44
CA CYS A 68 -3.47 -0.43 0.87
C CYS A 68 -2.99 -1.28 2.05
N PHE A 69 -2.64 -2.54 1.81
CA PHE A 69 -2.19 -3.46 2.84
C PHE A 69 -0.94 -4.20 2.39
N GLU A 70 -0.10 -4.54 3.35
CA GLU A 70 0.94 -5.54 3.17
C GLU A 70 0.40 -6.98 3.35
N ALA A 71 1.17 -7.97 2.90
CA ALA A 71 0.82 -9.37 3.15
C ALA A 71 0.71 -9.65 4.66
N SER A 72 -0.36 -10.33 5.06
CA SER A 72 -0.67 -10.62 6.45
C SER A 72 0.18 -11.76 7.03
N GLY A 73 0.62 -12.68 6.17
CA GLY A 73 1.30 -13.92 6.58
C GLY A 73 0.32 -15.04 6.93
N ASP A 74 -0.99 -14.76 6.97
CA ASP A 74 -2.05 -15.76 7.01
C ASP A 74 -2.54 -16.04 5.58
N PRO A 75 -2.32 -17.26 5.03
CA PRO A 75 -2.78 -17.62 3.69
C PRO A 75 -4.28 -17.44 3.45
N SER A 76 -5.12 -17.57 4.48
CA SER A 76 -6.57 -17.38 4.39
C SER A 76 -6.93 -15.91 4.20
N LEU A 77 -6.31 -15.03 4.99
CA LEU A 77 -6.51 -13.59 4.88
C LEU A 77 -5.86 -13.04 3.60
N ASP A 78 -4.66 -13.48 3.26
CA ASP A 78 -3.95 -13.04 2.05
C ASP A 78 -4.74 -13.32 0.79
N LYS A 79 -5.39 -14.49 0.69
CA LYS A 79 -6.32 -14.81 -0.42
C LYS A 79 -7.45 -13.80 -0.52
N LYS A 80 -7.99 -13.32 0.59
CA LYS A 80 -9.06 -12.30 0.62
C LYS A 80 -8.55 -10.90 0.27
N LEU A 81 -7.25 -10.65 0.42
CA LEU A 81 -6.60 -9.38 0.10
C LEU A 81 -6.18 -9.25 -1.38
N ILE A 82 -6.17 -10.33 -2.16
CA ILE A 82 -5.87 -10.30 -3.60
C ILE A 82 -6.88 -9.40 -4.31
N CYS A 83 -6.41 -8.45 -5.13
CA CYS A 83 -7.26 -7.52 -5.86
C CYS A 83 -7.98 -8.21 -7.04
N PRO A 84 -9.30 -8.01 -7.24
CA PRO A 84 -10.23 -7.28 -6.38
C PRO A 84 -10.52 -8.02 -5.06
N CYS A 85 -10.24 -7.38 -3.92
CA CYS A 85 -10.31 -8.03 -2.62
C CYS A 85 -11.76 -8.33 -2.22
N ASN A 86 -11.96 -9.38 -1.43
CA ASN A 86 -13.30 -9.80 -0.98
C ASN A 86 -14.03 -8.71 -0.17
N PHE A 87 -13.28 -7.81 0.44
CA PHE A 87 -13.79 -6.67 1.22
C PHE A 87 -14.30 -5.50 0.35
N ALA A 88 -14.00 -5.48 -0.95
CA ALA A 88 -14.28 -4.33 -1.79
C ALA A 88 -15.78 -4.00 -1.89
N ALA A 89 -16.63 -5.01 -2.01
CA ALA A 89 -18.08 -4.80 -2.10
C ALA A 89 -18.65 -4.21 -0.80
N GLU A 90 -18.19 -4.67 0.36
CA GLU A 90 -18.61 -4.18 1.67
C GLU A 90 -18.11 -2.75 1.94
N ASP A 91 -16.85 -2.46 1.62
CA ASP A 91 -16.31 -1.10 1.68
C ASP A 91 -17.12 -0.15 0.77
N ILE A 92 -17.44 -0.57 -0.47
CA ILE A 92 -18.22 0.25 -1.41
C ILE A 92 -19.65 0.48 -0.90
N ALA A 93 -20.29 -0.54 -0.32
CA ALA A 93 -21.62 -0.39 0.25
C ALA A 93 -21.64 0.61 1.42
N THR A 94 -20.61 0.59 2.27
CA THR A 94 -20.54 1.37 3.51
C THR A 94 -19.99 2.78 3.30
N HIS A 95 -18.96 2.92 2.46
CA HIS A 95 -18.19 4.16 2.29
C HIS A 95 -18.27 4.74 0.88
N GLY A 96 -18.92 4.03 -0.04
CA GLY A 96 -19.10 4.40 -1.45
C GLY A 96 -17.91 4.12 -2.36
N THR A 97 -16.73 3.84 -1.80
CA THR A 97 -15.56 3.32 -2.50
C THR A 97 -14.94 2.13 -1.77
N CYS A 98 -14.22 1.27 -2.49
CA CYS A 98 -13.34 0.33 -1.81
C CYS A 98 -12.28 1.09 -1.01
N HIS A 99 -11.67 0.46 -0.01
CA HIS A 99 -10.73 1.15 0.89
C HIS A 99 -9.64 1.95 0.16
N CYS A 100 -9.05 1.39 -0.91
CA CYS A 100 -8.03 2.08 -1.72
C CYS A 100 -8.56 3.13 -2.71
N GLY A 101 -9.87 3.38 -2.78
CA GLY A 101 -10.45 4.33 -3.73
C GLY A 101 -10.37 3.91 -5.21
N LEU A 102 -10.00 2.67 -5.53
CA LEU A 102 -9.90 2.15 -6.90
C LEU A 102 -11.27 2.00 -7.58
N PHE A 103 -12.21 1.41 -6.84
CA PHE A 103 -13.57 1.16 -7.26
C PHE A 103 -14.54 1.94 -6.38
N GLY A 104 -15.68 2.34 -6.94
CA GLY A 104 -16.77 2.97 -6.20
C GLY A 104 -18.13 2.62 -6.76
N ARG A 105 -19.17 3.17 -6.14
CA ARG A 105 -20.54 3.03 -6.62
C ARG A 105 -20.68 3.54 -8.05
N GLU A 106 -21.64 2.98 -8.77
CA GLU A 106 -21.93 3.38 -10.16
C GLU A 106 -22.26 4.88 -10.28
N ASP A 107 -22.98 5.42 -9.31
CA ASP A 107 -23.45 6.81 -9.30
C ASP A 107 -22.44 7.83 -8.74
N TYR A 108 -21.23 7.39 -8.37
CA TYR A 108 -20.19 8.31 -7.86
C TYR A 108 -19.70 9.28 -8.95
N SER A 109 -19.70 10.57 -8.58
CA SER A 109 -19.11 11.64 -9.39
C SER A 109 -17.58 11.68 -9.25
N GLU A 110 -16.91 12.42 -10.13
CA GLU A 110 -15.46 12.67 -9.98
C GLU A 110 -15.13 13.37 -8.65
N ALA A 111 -16.00 14.28 -8.19
CA ALA A 111 -15.83 14.96 -6.92
C ALA A 111 -15.95 14.01 -5.71
N ASP A 112 -16.79 12.98 -5.80
CA ASP A 112 -16.92 11.97 -4.75
C ASP A 112 -15.69 11.07 -4.69
N PHE A 113 -15.16 10.66 -5.85
CA PHE A 113 -13.85 10.00 -5.91
C PHE A 113 -12.75 10.90 -5.34
N LYS A 114 -12.77 12.21 -5.62
CA LYS A 114 -11.77 13.13 -5.09
C LYS A 114 -11.80 13.22 -3.56
N LYS A 115 -13.00 13.23 -2.98
CA LYS A 115 -13.19 13.18 -1.52
C LYS A 115 -12.69 11.85 -0.95
N ALA A 116 -12.99 10.73 -1.61
CA ALA A 116 -12.53 9.40 -1.20
C ALA A 116 -11.00 9.31 -1.21
N GLU A 117 -10.34 9.78 -2.28
CA GLU A 117 -8.88 9.92 -2.32
C GLU A 117 -8.37 10.74 -1.15
N GLY A 118 -9.00 11.90 -0.88
CA GLY A 118 -8.66 12.73 0.27
C GLY A 118 -8.67 11.96 1.58
N LYS A 119 -9.72 11.15 1.85
CA LYS A 119 -9.81 10.33 3.06
C LYS A 119 -8.65 9.33 3.17
N VAL A 120 -8.38 8.58 2.11
CA VAL A 120 -7.24 7.63 2.07
C VAL A 120 -5.92 8.37 2.33
N MET A 121 -5.73 9.55 1.73
CA MET A 121 -4.51 10.32 1.95
C MET A 121 -4.35 10.78 3.41
N HIS A 122 -5.44 11.16 4.10
CA HIS A 122 -5.39 11.55 5.52
C HIS A 122 -5.12 10.35 6.43
N GLU A 123 -5.70 9.19 6.10
CA GLU A 123 -5.50 7.94 6.83
C GLU A 123 -4.06 7.45 6.70
N TYR A 124 -3.45 7.55 5.50
CA TYR A 124 -2.12 7.03 5.22
C TYR A 124 -0.96 8.01 5.42
N LYS A 125 -1.20 9.33 5.44
CA LYS A 125 -0.17 10.35 5.69
C LYS A 125 -0.28 10.92 7.09
N ILE A 126 0.11 10.11 8.07
CA ILE A 126 0.17 10.52 9.47
C ILE A 126 1.57 10.98 9.85
N PRO A 127 1.73 11.80 10.91
CA PRO A 127 3.05 12.12 11.47
C PRO A 127 3.79 10.85 11.89
N LEU A 128 5.03 10.68 11.41
CA LEU A 128 5.85 9.53 11.75
C LEU A 128 6.37 9.62 13.19
N LYS A 129 6.23 8.52 13.94
CA LYS A 129 6.70 8.42 15.33
C LYS A 129 8.19 8.07 15.34
N TRP A 130 9.04 9.09 15.46
CA TRP A 130 10.49 8.91 15.55
C TRP A 130 10.97 8.90 17.01
N GLN A 131 11.76 7.89 17.37
CA GLN A 131 12.48 7.81 18.65
C GLN A 131 13.98 7.79 18.37
N GLY A 132 14.59 8.98 18.37
CA GLY A 132 15.96 9.18 17.90
C GLY A 132 16.11 8.74 16.43
N ASN A 133 16.86 7.66 16.22
CA ASN A 133 17.08 7.06 14.89
C ASN A 133 16.24 5.80 14.62
N THR A 134 15.16 5.61 15.36
CA THR A 134 14.24 4.47 15.19
C THR A 134 12.87 4.99 14.77
N LEU A 135 12.33 4.45 13.68
CA LEU A 135 10.95 4.62 13.24
C LEU A 135 10.06 3.63 14.00
N ASP A 136 9.17 4.12 14.85
CA ASP A 136 8.17 3.29 15.53
C ASP A 136 6.90 3.20 14.68
N THR A 137 6.62 2.00 14.16
CA THR A 137 5.43 1.75 13.31
C THR A 137 4.26 1.14 14.08
N ARG A 138 4.39 0.92 15.39
CA ARG A 138 3.40 0.21 16.21
C ARG A 138 2.20 1.08 16.60
N GLY A 139 1.17 0.44 17.15
CA GLY A 139 0.02 1.11 17.77
C GLY A 139 -0.80 1.91 16.77
N GLN A 140 -0.99 1.35 15.57
CA GLN A 140 -1.90 1.87 14.55
C GLN A 140 -3.29 1.28 14.77
N GLU A 141 -4.32 1.97 14.29
CA GLU A 141 -5.69 1.46 14.38
C GLU A 141 -5.85 0.20 13.53
N ILE A 142 -6.63 -0.75 14.02
CA ILE A 142 -6.89 -2.01 13.30
C ILE A 142 -8.14 -1.84 12.46
N ASN A 143 -8.02 -2.08 11.15
CA ASN A 143 -9.17 -2.09 10.26
C ASN A 143 -10.12 -3.24 10.67
N PRO A 144 -11.39 -2.96 10.99
CA PRO A 144 -12.29 -3.95 11.58
C PRO A 144 -12.63 -5.09 10.61
N LEU A 145 -12.62 -4.85 9.30
CA LEU A 145 -12.94 -5.88 8.30
C LEU A 145 -11.77 -6.83 8.06
N ARG A 146 -10.55 -6.30 8.07
CA ARG A 146 -9.35 -7.04 7.68
C ARG A 146 -8.53 -7.55 8.87
N GLY A 147 -8.70 -6.95 10.05
CA GLY A 147 -7.87 -7.27 11.22
C GLY A 147 -6.40 -6.85 11.06
N LEU A 148 -6.13 -5.84 10.23
CA LEU A 148 -4.77 -5.36 9.93
C LEU A 148 -4.61 -3.88 10.31
N PRO A 149 -3.40 -3.45 10.71
CA PRO A 149 -3.11 -2.06 11.03
C PRO A 149 -3.26 -1.17 9.79
N VAL A 150 -3.84 0.01 9.98
CA VAL A 150 -3.92 1.06 8.97
C VAL A 150 -3.43 2.39 9.58
N PRO A 151 -2.38 3.00 9.02
CA PRO A 151 -1.50 2.46 7.98
C PRO A 151 -0.68 1.28 8.51
N ASP A 152 -0.34 0.33 7.65
CA ASP A 152 0.59 -0.73 8.06
C ASP A 152 2.05 -0.24 8.13
N ALA A 153 2.92 -1.07 8.70
CA ALA A 153 4.33 -0.72 8.87
C ALA A 153 5.06 -0.50 7.54
N MET A 154 4.69 -1.20 6.47
CA MET A 154 5.27 -1.02 5.14
C MET A 154 4.94 0.38 4.59
N HIS A 155 3.71 0.86 4.76
CA HIS A 155 3.29 2.19 4.34
C HIS A 155 4.02 3.28 5.13
N LEU A 156 4.10 3.14 6.46
CA LEU A 156 4.85 4.08 7.31
C LEU A 156 6.34 4.09 6.96
N PHE A 157 6.92 2.94 6.66
CA PHE A 157 8.30 2.83 6.19
C PHE A 157 8.50 3.53 4.84
N LYS A 158 7.62 3.31 3.85
CA LYS A 158 7.69 3.99 2.55
C LYS A 158 7.57 5.51 2.69
N GLN A 159 6.71 5.99 3.60
CA GLN A 159 6.64 7.42 3.92
C GLN A 159 7.94 7.91 4.55
N ALA A 160 8.49 7.19 5.54
CA ALA A 160 9.75 7.51 6.19
C ALA A 160 10.92 7.63 5.21
N ARG A 161 10.98 6.75 4.21
CA ARG A 161 12.00 6.82 3.15
C ARG A 161 11.93 8.10 2.33
N ASN A 162 10.72 8.61 2.08
CA ASN A 162 10.54 9.88 1.38
C ASN A 162 10.97 11.08 2.24
N GLU A 163 10.92 10.94 3.56
CA GLU A 163 11.38 11.97 4.51
C GLU A 163 12.89 11.88 4.78
N ARG A 164 13.45 10.66 4.90
CA ARG A 164 14.86 10.34 5.18
C ARG A 164 15.45 9.37 4.14
N PRO A 165 15.99 9.87 3.01
CA PRO A 165 16.49 9.01 1.93
C PRO A 165 17.73 8.17 2.25
N SER A 166 18.51 8.53 3.28
CA SER A 166 19.77 7.84 3.62
C SER A 166 19.57 6.40 4.10
N LEU A 167 18.32 6.01 4.46
CA LEU A 167 17.95 4.70 5.04
C LEU A 167 18.80 4.27 6.25
N ASP A 168 19.56 5.19 6.82
CA ASP A 168 20.35 4.99 8.04
C ASP A 168 19.45 5.20 9.25
N PHE A 169 18.48 4.30 9.43
CA PHE A 169 17.60 4.28 10.59
C PHE A 169 17.09 2.86 10.86
N LYS A 170 16.67 2.64 12.11
CA LYS A 170 16.06 1.39 12.56
C LYS A 170 14.54 1.49 12.43
N ILE A 171 13.86 0.36 12.30
CA ILE A 171 12.40 0.30 12.26
C ILE A 171 11.94 -0.66 13.35
N LEU A 172 10.90 -0.29 14.08
CA LEU A 172 10.26 -1.13 15.07
C LEU A 172 8.86 -1.46 14.61
N THR A 173 8.55 -2.75 14.54
CA THR A 173 7.28 -3.30 14.04
C THR A 173 6.67 -4.23 15.08
N GLU A 174 5.34 -4.24 15.19
CA GLU A 174 4.63 -5.12 16.14
C GLU A 174 4.55 -6.56 15.64
N ARG A 175 4.46 -6.74 14.32
CA ARG A 175 4.29 -8.04 13.67
C ARG A 175 5.59 -8.48 13.00
N GLU A 176 5.98 -9.74 13.23
CA GLU A 176 7.12 -10.34 12.53
C GLU A 176 6.94 -10.30 11.00
N GLN A 177 5.71 -10.55 10.52
CA GLN A 177 5.43 -10.54 9.10
C GLN A 177 5.68 -9.16 8.48
N SER A 178 5.34 -8.08 9.19
CA SER A 178 5.65 -6.71 8.73
C SER A 178 7.14 -6.49 8.57
N ALA A 179 7.95 -6.98 9.53
CA ALA A 179 9.40 -6.94 9.40
C ALA A 179 9.90 -7.75 8.19
N LYS A 180 9.35 -8.94 7.96
CA LYS A 180 9.67 -9.78 6.79
C LYS A 180 9.31 -9.08 5.47
N ASN A 181 8.15 -8.42 5.40
CA ASN A 181 7.71 -7.67 4.22
C ASN A 181 8.67 -6.51 3.92
N ILE A 182 9.01 -5.70 4.92
CA ILE A 182 9.95 -4.58 4.77
C ILE A 182 11.33 -5.08 4.33
N LYS A 183 11.83 -6.16 4.93
CA LYS A 183 13.09 -6.80 4.50
C LYS A 183 13.03 -7.28 3.06
N ALA A 184 11.96 -7.98 2.67
CA ALA A 184 11.78 -8.42 1.29
C ALA A 184 11.79 -7.24 0.31
N TYR A 185 11.11 -6.14 0.67
CA TYR A 185 11.10 -4.92 -0.13
C TYR A 185 12.49 -4.32 -0.25
N LEU A 186 13.23 -4.17 0.85
CA LEU A 186 14.60 -3.68 0.86
C LEU A 186 15.53 -4.54 -0.01
N ASN A 187 15.39 -5.86 0.05
CA ASN A 187 16.16 -6.77 -0.80
C ASN A 187 15.91 -6.52 -2.30
N THR A 188 14.67 -6.23 -2.71
CA THR A 188 14.37 -5.88 -4.12
C THR A 188 15.06 -4.59 -4.58
N GLN A 189 15.44 -3.74 -3.62
CA GLN A 189 16.12 -2.47 -3.86
C GLN A 189 17.65 -2.58 -3.66
N GLY A 190 18.17 -3.78 -3.38
CA GLY A 190 19.59 -4.03 -3.17
C GLY A 190 20.12 -3.72 -1.76
N TYR A 191 19.24 -3.46 -0.80
CA TYR A 191 19.62 -3.24 0.60
C TYR A 191 19.55 -4.53 1.40
N GLN A 192 20.48 -4.70 2.35
CA GLN A 192 20.41 -5.79 3.32
C GLN A 192 19.72 -5.30 4.60
N CYS A 193 19.01 -6.20 5.27
CA CYS A 193 18.33 -5.88 6.51
C CYS A 193 18.38 -7.05 7.48
N ASP A 194 18.80 -6.77 8.70
CA ASP A 194 18.70 -7.71 9.82
C ASP A 194 17.39 -7.49 10.56
N ILE A 195 16.77 -8.60 10.97
CA ILE A 195 15.58 -8.62 11.80
C ILE A 195 15.98 -9.26 13.13
N THR A 196 15.72 -8.56 14.22
CA THR A 196 16.00 -9.03 15.58
C THR A 196 14.74 -8.88 16.44
N PRO A 197 14.36 -9.88 17.25
CA PRO A 197 13.26 -9.74 18.18
C PRO A 197 13.60 -8.73 19.28
N GLU A 198 12.61 -7.95 19.70
CA GLU A 198 12.71 -6.95 20.77
C GLU A 198 11.50 -7.08 21.69
N GLY A 199 11.60 -7.95 22.70
CA GLY A 199 10.47 -8.31 23.54
C GLY A 199 9.39 -9.01 22.72
N LYS A 200 8.20 -8.40 22.63
CA LYS A 200 7.08 -8.86 21.78
C LYS A 200 7.11 -8.31 20.35
N ASP A 201 8.01 -7.37 20.08
CA ASP A 201 8.10 -6.62 18.83
C ASP A 201 9.33 -7.06 18.01
N TRP A 202 9.51 -6.45 16.84
CA TRP A 202 10.57 -6.77 15.89
C TRP A 202 11.28 -5.53 15.41
N ARG A 203 12.61 -5.52 15.57
CA ARG A 203 13.49 -4.44 15.13
C ARG A 203 14.18 -4.81 13.83
N LEU A 204 14.16 -3.88 12.89
CA LEU A 204 14.90 -3.92 11.64
C LEU A 204 16.07 -2.95 11.68
N ALA A 205 17.25 -3.42 11.28
CA ALA A 205 18.42 -2.59 11.06
C ALA A 205 18.84 -2.70 9.59
N ILE A 206 18.73 -1.60 8.86
CA ILE A 206 19.11 -1.54 7.44
C ILE A 206 20.63 -1.43 7.36
N LYS A 207 21.25 -2.33 6.59
CA LYS A 207 22.67 -2.34 6.27
C LYS A 207 22.86 -1.86 4.84
N ARG A 208 23.91 -1.08 4.64
CA ARG A 208 24.32 -0.61 3.32
C ARG A 208 25.16 -1.66 2.60
#